data_AF-A0A8T0G9V6-F1
#
_entry.id   AF-A0A8T0G9V6-F1
#
_cell.length_a   1.000
_cell.length_b   1.000
_cell.length_c   1.000
_cell.angle_alpha   90.00
_cell.angle_beta   90.00
_cell.angle_gamma   90.00
#
_symmetry.space_group_name_H-M   'P 1'
#
loop_
_entity.id
_entity.type
_entity.pdbx_description
1 polymer ?
#
loop_
_entity_poly.entity_id
_entity_poly.type
_entity_poly.pdbx_seq_one_letter_code
_entity_poly.pdbx_strand_id
1 'polypeptide(L)'
;MDTWSKTMEKPPGDLESLKAVLNAVGEVSGGGMLMEMDYLELEERIRIRSLYNIKDSNEENTARILIIRTRWADLVEKAKFLNISLQTTKKEFVAFTEQQAKDFVKATVDFRDRMDANGPVKCDDLDLGLTLLVQFQEECATMVKTKDGLVLAQKLFDMPITSYPALFEVETQLKGVTMIYDVYAAFSAAVSTAAATLWAELDINKLVTLVEDFALRMKRMKNLKSQPTYVIMEEKLKGFQESLPLIQDLKSEAMRKRHWDKLMVETGKTFDMDPKTFTLANIFRMELHNFAAQIAEITNAATKELNIEQELKNVNDVWRVQQFEVARYVKDGADKGYVLRTTESITFLVEEMGLNLQGMTSSRFVRAFLDEVNSWAMKLGNVGEVIDWWMQSITGATQVDVS
;
A
#
# COMPACT_ATOMS: atom_id res chain seq x y z
N MET A 1 -55.86 11.35 18.88
CA MET A 1 -56.86 12.20 18.19
C MET A 1 -56.25 13.50 17.64
N ASP A 2 -55.74 14.40 18.49
CA ASP A 2 -55.14 15.68 18.04
C ASP A 2 -54.00 15.53 17.04
N THR A 3 -53.10 14.58 17.30
CA THR A 3 -52.00 14.21 16.40
C THR A 3 -52.49 13.74 15.04
N TRP A 4 -53.45 12.81 15.01
CA TRP A 4 -54.06 12.32 13.78
C TRP A 4 -54.76 13.42 12.98
N SER A 5 -55.54 14.29 13.63
CA SER A 5 -56.21 15.41 12.94
C SER A 5 -55.21 16.36 12.28
N LYS A 6 -54.14 16.74 12.99
CA LYS A 6 -53.08 17.61 12.45
C LYS A 6 -52.34 16.98 11.27
N THR A 7 -52.09 15.67 11.32
CA THR A 7 -51.44 14.95 10.22
C THR A 7 -52.35 14.89 8.99
N MET A 8 -53.66 14.66 9.19
CA MET A 8 -54.66 14.59 8.11
C MET A 8 -55.02 15.95 7.48
N GLU A 9 -54.69 17.07 8.14
CA GLU A 9 -54.97 18.44 7.63
C GLU A 9 -53.91 18.95 6.66
N LYS A 10 -52.71 18.36 6.65
CA LYS A 10 -51.64 18.77 5.76
C LYS A 10 -51.81 18.09 4.41
N PRO A 11 -51.98 18.83 3.30
CA PRO A 11 -51.97 18.22 1.97
C PRO A 11 -50.60 17.56 1.74
N PRO A 12 -50.56 16.31 1.27
CA PRO A 12 -49.29 15.63 1.05
C PRO A 12 -48.56 16.27 -0.14
N GLY A 13 -47.44 16.93 0.14
CA GLY A 13 -46.58 17.57 -0.86
C GLY A 13 -45.42 16.68 -1.34
N ASP A 14 -45.14 15.60 -0.62
CA ASP A 14 -44.06 14.66 -0.87
C ASP A 14 -44.45 13.23 -0.42
N LEU A 15 -43.61 12.24 -0.75
CA LEU A 15 -43.85 10.83 -0.42
C LEU A 15 -43.92 10.59 1.11
N GLU A 16 -43.17 11.36 1.91
CA GLU A 16 -43.17 11.24 3.37
C GLU A 16 -44.45 11.78 4.02
N SER A 17 -44.95 12.92 3.55
CA SER A 17 -46.24 13.46 4.00
C SER A 17 -47.41 12.59 3.55
N LEU A 18 -47.35 12.02 2.34
CA LEU A 18 -48.33 11.01 1.90
C LEU A 18 -48.31 9.77 2.80
N LYS A 19 -47.12 9.30 3.21
CA LYS A 19 -46.95 8.20 4.17
C LYS A 19 -47.56 8.51 5.53
N ALA A 20 -47.29 9.69 6.08
CA ALA A 20 -47.82 10.09 7.37
C ALA A 20 -49.36 10.15 7.36
N VAL A 21 -49.94 10.67 6.27
CA VAL A 21 -51.39 10.74 6.08
C VAL A 21 -51.99 9.33 5.93
N LEU A 22 -51.40 8.45 5.11
CA LEU A 22 -51.90 7.08 4.91
C LEU A 22 -51.83 6.24 6.19
N ASN A 23 -50.74 6.33 6.96
CA ASN A 23 -50.63 5.65 8.26
C ASN A 23 -51.67 6.16 9.26
N ALA A 24 -51.87 7.49 9.36
CA ALA A 24 -52.88 8.06 10.24
C ALA A 24 -54.30 7.61 9.84
N VAL A 25 -54.59 7.53 8.54
CA VAL A 25 -55.87 7.02 8.02
C VAL A 25 -56.05 5.54 8.34
N GLY A 26 -54.99 4.74 8.22
CA GLY A 26 -54.98 3.31 8.56
C GLY A 26 -55.20 3.07 10.06
N GLU A 27 -54.51 3.80 10.92
CA GLU A 27 -54.66 3.70 12.38
C GLU A 27 -56.06 4.10 12.84
N VAL A 28 -56.63 5.19 12.30
CA VAL A 28 -58.00 5.61 12.63
C VAL A 28 -59.04 4.61 12.13
N SER A 29 -58.83 4.03 10.95
CA SER A 29 -59.75 3.06 10.37
C SER A 29 -59.67 1.67 11.04
N GLY A 30 -58.49 1.26 11.50
CA GLY A 30 -58.25 -0.04 12.14
C GLY A 30 -58.40 -0.04 13.67
N GLY A 31 -58.21 1.12 14.31
CA GLY A 31 -58.27 1.29 15.77
C GLY A 31 -59.68 1.50 16.35
N GLY A 32 -60.73 1.44 15.51
CA GLY A 32 -62.13 1.68 15.88
C GLY A 32 -62.56 0.98 17.16
N MET A 33 -62.41 -0.35 17.22
CA MET A 33 -62.88 -1.15 18.35
C MET A 33 -62.20 -0.79 19.68
N LEU A 34 -60.87 -0.59 19.66
CA LEU A 34 -60.11 -0.24 20.87
C LEU A 34 -60.48 1.17 21.35
N MET A 35 -60.55 2.13 20.43
CA MET A 35 -60.92 3.51 20.76
C MET A 35 -62.36 3.59 21.29
N GLU A 36 -63.28 2.82 20.70
CA GLU A 36 -64.67 2.70 21.16
C GLU A 36 -64.77 2.16 22.58
N MET A 37 -64.02 1.11 22.89
CA MET A 37 -63.98 0.54 24.23
C MET A 37 -63.46 1.53 25.27
N ASP A 38 -62.35 2.21 24.96
CA ASP A 38 -61.70 3.18 25.86
C ASP A 38 -62.61 4.38 26.16
N TYR A 39 -63.24 4.96 25.14
CA TYR A 39 -64.07 6.14 25.39
C TYR A 39 -65.41 5.80 26.05
N LEU A 40 -66.00 4.63 25.77
CA LEU A 40 -67.22 4.17 26.45
C LEU A 40 -66.98 3.97 27.94
N GLU A 41 -65.81 3.46 28.32
CA GLU A 41 -65.42 3.34 29.72
C GLU A 41 -65.33 4.73 30.39
N LEU A 42 -64.73 5.71 29.71
CA LEU A 42 -64.62 7.08 30.22
C LEU A 42 -65.98 7.77 30.35
N GLU A 43 -66.88 7.59 29.37
CA GLU A 43 -68.26 8.09 29.43
C GLU A 43 -69.02 7.48 30.62
N GLU A 44 -68.89 6.17 30.84
CA GLU A 44 -69.56 5.48 31.95
C GLU A 44 -69.02 5.92 33.32
N ARG A 45 -67.70 6.12 33.43
CA ARG A 45 -67.07 6.68 34.65
C ARG A 45 -67.62 8.07 34.99
N ILE A 46 -67.80 8.94 33.99
CA ILE A 46 -68.41 10.27 34.20
C ILE A 46 -69.89 10.15 34.56
N ARG A 47 -70.63 9.26 33.88
CA ARG A 47 -72.05 9.02 34.16
C ARG A 47 -72.26 8.60 35.61
N ILE A 48 -71.44 7.67 36.12
CA ILE A 48 -71.49 7.20 37.51
C ILE A 48 -71.13 8.34 38.46
N ARG A 49 -70.05 9.09 38.21
CA ARG A 49 -69.68 10.25 39.06
C ARG A 49 -70.78 11.30 39.14
N SER A 50 -71.42 11.60 38.01
CA SER A 50 -72.57 12.50 37.93
C SER A 50 -73.76 11.98 38.75
N LEU A 51 -74.05 10.67 38.65
CA LEU A 51 -75.13 10.02 39.41
C LEU A 51 -74.94 10.13 40.94
N TYR A 52 -73.70 10.06 41.42
CA TYR A 52 -73.36 10.19 42.84
C TYR A 52 -72.95 11.62 43.27
N ASN A 53 -73.15 12.61 42.41
CA ASN A 53 -72.82 14.02 42.65
C ASN A 53 -71.36 14.26 43.07
N ILE A 54 -70.44 13.43 42.56
CA ILE A 54 -69.00 13.55 42.77
C ILE A 54 -68.48 14.58 41.77
N LYS A 55 -68.17 15.80 42.25
CA LYS A 55 -67.60 16.86 41.41
C LYS A 55 -66.21 16.47 40.93
N ASP A 56 -65.98 16.55 39.62
CA ASP A 56 -64.64 16.41 39.07
C ASP A 56 -63.82 17.68 39.37
N SER A 57 -62.52 17.54 39.59
CA SER A 57 -61.63 18.66 39.92
C SER A 57 -61.33 19.55 38.72
N ASN A 58 -61.67 19.11 37.51
CA ASN A 58 -61.42 19.82 36.26
C ASN A 58 -62.61 19.68 35.31
N GLU A 59 -63.50 20.69 35.31
CA GLU A 59 -64.69 20.76 34.43
C GLU A 59 -64.34 20.70 32.93
N GLU A 60 -63.13 21.14 32.54
CA GLU A 60 -62.66 21.08 31.16
C GLU A 60 -62.43 19.64 30.68
N ASN A 61 -61.95 18.76 31.58
CA ASN A 61 -61.77 17.34 31.25
C ASN A 61 -63.11 16.63 31.07
N THR A 62 -64.09 16.94 31.92
CA THR A 62 -65.45 16.41 31.79
C THR A 62 -66.07 16.82 30.46
N ALA A 63 -65.94 18.09 30.07
CA ALA A 63 -66.43 18.58 28.78
C ALA A 63 -65.75 17.89 27.60
N ARG A 64 -64.43 17.65 27.66
CA ARG A 64 -63.66 16.96 26.60
C ARG A 64 -64.08 15.49 26.44
N ILE A 65 -64.38 14.80 27.54
CA ILE A 65 -64.82 13.40 27.48
C ILE A 65 -66.24 13.30 26.93
N LEU A 66 -67.14 14.24 27.25
CA LEU A 66 -68.52 14.23 26.71
C LEU A 66 -68.60 14.39 25.18
N ILE A 67 -67.57 15.00 24.57
CA ILE A 67 -67.48 15.20 23.11
C ILE A 67 -66.53 14.20 22.43
N ILE A 68 -65.95 13.26 23.16
CA ILE A 68 -64.93 12.36 22.61
C ILE A 68 -65.50 11.45 21.51
N ARG A 69 -66.76 11.03 21.67
CA ARG A 69 -67.47 10.17 20.72
C ARG A 69 -67.77 10.89 19.42
N THR A 70 -68.27 12.12 19.48
CA THR A 70 -68.47 12.97 18.29
C THR A 70 -67.14 13.27 17.62
N ARG A 71 -66.11 13.62 18.40
CA ARG A 71 -64.77 13.88 17.87
C ARG A 71 -64.14 12.66 17.19
N TRP A 72 -64.38 11.46 17.72
CA TRP A 72 -63.95 10.22 17.08
C TRP A 72 -64.70 9.99 15.76
N ALA A 73 -66.02 10.15 15.75
CA ALA A 73 -66.85 9.99 14.57
C ALA A 73 -66.40 10.95 13.44
N ASP A 74 -66.18 12.22 13.76
CA ASP A 74 -65.69 13.24 12.81
C ASP A 74 -64.32 12.85 12.24
N LEU A 75 -63.42 12.34 13.08
CA LEU A 75 -62.10 11.90 12.67
C LEU A 75 -62.15 10.67 11.77
N VAL A 76 -63.03 9.71 12.06
CA VAL A 76 -63.26 8.51 11.24
C VAL A 76 -63.87 8.89 9.89
N GLU A 77 -64.82 9.82 9.87
CA GLU A 77 -65.42 10.32 8.62
C GLU A 77 -64.39 11.05 7.76
N LYS A 78 -63.58 11.91 8.37
CA LYS A 78 -62.45 12.59 7.71
C LYS A 78 -61.43 11.59 7.16
N ALA A 79 -61.10 10.55 7.92
CA ALA A 79 -60.20 9.48 7.47
C ALA A 79 -60.80 8.70 6.28
N LYS A 80 -62.10 8.39 6.30
CA LYS A 80 -62.79 7.73 5.18
C LYS A 80 -62.80 8.60 3.93
N PHE A 81 -63.12 9.88 4.06
CA PHE A 81 -63.12 10.83 2.95
C PHE A 81 -61.73 10.98 2.34
N LEU A 82 -60.69 11.17 3.16
CA LEU A 82 -59.31 11.24 2.71
C LEU A 82 -58.87 9.93 2.04
N ASN A 83 -59.23 8.77 2.61
CA ASN A 83 -58.92 7.48 2.00
C ASN A 83 -59.52 7.37 0.59
N ILE A 84 -60.80 7.74 0.41
CA ILE A 84 -61.48 7.71 -0.90
C ILE A 84 -60.83 8.72 -1.85
N SER A 85 -60.61 9.94 -1.41
CA SER A 85 -59.99 11.01 -2.22
C SER A 85 -58.57 10.62 -2.66
N LEU A 86 -57.83 9.89 -1.82
CA LEU A 86 -56.47 9.45 -2.11
C LEU A 86 -56.39 8.11 -2.87
N GLN A 87 -57.51 7.43 -3.15
CA GLN A 87 -57.49 6.17 -3.91
C GLN A 87 -56.96 6.37 -5.34
N THR A 88 -57.40 7.41 -6.03
CA THR A 88 -56.96 7.70 -7.41
C THR A 88 -55.48 8.04 -7.44
N THR A 89 -55.04 8.93 -6.55
CA THR A 89 -53.61 9.26 -6.41
C THR A 89 -52.79 8.03 -6.01
N LYS A 90 -53.28 7.18 -5.10
CA LYS A 90 -52.59 5.92 -4.73
C LYS A 90 -52.38 5.02 -5.94
N LYS A 91 -53.38 4.87 -6.83
CA LYS A 91 -53.25 4.09 -8.07
C LYS A 91 -52.22 4.68 -9.02
N GLU A 92 -52.22 6.00 -9.20
CA GLU A 92 -51.23 6.70 -10.02
C GLU A 92 -49.81 6.56 -9.45
N PHE A 93 -49.63 6.73 -8.14
CA PHE A 93 -48.34 6.56 -7.46
C PHE A 93 -47.85 5.11 -7.51
N VAL A 94 -48.74 4.12 -7.40
CA VAL A 94 -48.38 2.70 -7.57
C VAL A 94 -47.91 2.43 -8.99
N ALA A 95 -48.66 2.85 -10.00
CA ALA A 95 -48.28 2.67 -11.40
C ALA A 95 -46.95 3.38 -11.73
N PHE A 96 -46.77 4.59 -11.21
CA PHE A 96 -45.53 5.35 -11.36
C PHE A 96 -44.34 4.69 -10.66
N THR A 97 -44.52 4.20 -9.43
CA THR A 97 -43.48 3.48 -8.67
C THR A 97 -43.11 2.16 -9.36
N GLU A 98 -44.09 1.46 -9.92
CA GLU A 98 -43.86 0.24 -10.70
C GLU A 98 -43.04 0.52 -11.96
N GLN A 99 -43.36 1.61 -12.67
CA GLN A 99 -42.62 2.02 -13.86
C GLN A 99 -41.19 2.45 -13.50
N GLN A 100 -41.01 3.26 -12.45
CA GLN A 100 -39.68 3.63 -11.96
C GLN A 100 -38.84 2.41 -11.57
N ALA A 101 -39.43 1.42 -10.89
CA ALA A 101 -38.71 0.20 -10.54
C ALA A 101 -38.26 -0.57 -11.79
N LYS A 102 -39.11 -0.69 -12.83
CA LYS A 102 -38.75 -1.33 -14.11
C LYS A 102 -37.64 -0.59 -14.85
N ASP A 103 -37.72 0.74 -14.90
CA ASP A 103 -36.70 1.56 -15.56
C ASP A 103 -35.39 1.55 -14.77
N PHE A 104 -35.46 1.52 -13.43
CA PHE A 104 -34.29 1.38 -12.59
C PHE A 104 -33.62 0.00 -12.73
N VAL A 105 -34.38 -1.10 -12.90
CA VAL A 105 -33.79 -2.40 -13.25
C VAL A 105 -32.95 -2.30 -14.54
N LYS A 106 -33.47 -1.67 -15.59
CA LYS A 106 -32.71 -1.46 -16.84
C LYS A 106 -31.47 -0.62 -16.58
N ALA A 107 -31.60 0.49 -15.84
CA ALA A 107 -30.47 1.34 -15.48
C ALA A 107 -29.38 0.57 -14.71
N THR A 108 -29.75 -0.35 -13.81
CA THR A 108 -28.75 -1.17 -13.08
C THR A 108 -28.03 -2.17 -13.99
N VAL A 109 -28.70 -2.68 -15.02
CA VAL A 109 -28.07 -3.54 -16.03
C VAL A 109 -27.14 -2.72 -16.92
N ASP A 110 -27.60 -1.56 -17.42
CA ASP A 110 -26.77 -0.66 -18.23
C ASP A 110 -25.52 -0.21 -17.46
N PHE A 111 -25.66 0.08 -16.16
CA PHE A 111 -24.53 0.45 -15.30
C PHE A 111 -23.52 -0.69 -15.14
N ARG A 112 -23.99 -1.93 -14.94
CA ARG A 112 -23.15 -3.12 -14.92
C ARG A 112 -22.41 -3.30 -16.23
N ASP A 113 -23.12 -3.22 -17.37
CA ASP A 113 -22.50 -3.41 -18.69
C ASP A 113 -21.45 -2.32 -18.99
N ARG A 114 -21.70 -1.07 -18.55
CA ARG A 114 -20.69 0.01 -18.61
C ARG A 114 -19.47 -0.30 -17.75
N MET A 115 -19.66 -0.85 -16.55
CA MET A 115 -18.57 -1.23 -15.66
C MET A 115 -17.74 -2.39 -16.23
N ASP A 116 -18.40 -3.40 -16.81
CA ASP A 116 -17.72 -4.55 -17.43
C ASP A 116 -16.93 -4.13 -18.70
N ALA A 117 -17.43 -3.13 -19.45
CA ALA A 117 -16.80 -2.64 -20.67
C ALA A 117 -15.66 -1.62 -20.44
N ASN A 118 -15.92 -0.59 -19.62
CA ASN A 118 -15.06 0.58 -19.45
C ASN A 118 -14.72 0.89 -17.98
N GLY A 119 -15.03 -0.03 -17.06
CA GLY A 119 -14.82 0.18 -15.64
C GLY A 119 -13.38 -0.09 -15.19
N PRO A 120 -13.11 0.15 -13.89
CA PRO A 120 -11.77 0.04 -13.31
C PRO A 120 -11.19 -1.38 -13.31
N VAL A 121 -12.02 -2.42 -13.53
CA VAL A 121 -11.62 -3.84 -13.59
C VAL A 121 -10.73 -4.16 -14.80
N LYS A 122 -10.95 -3.45 -15.92
CA LYS A 122 -10.34 -3.74 -17.22
C LYS A 122 -9.39 -2.64 -17.69
N CYS A 123 -9.06 -1.71 -16.82
CA CYS A 123 -8.17 -0.61 -17.15
C CYS A 123 -6.71 -1.12 -17.10
N ASP A 124 -6.00 -1.01 -18.22
CA ASP A 124 -4.57 -1.32 -18.30
C ASP A 124 -3.73 -0.29 -17.54
N ASP A 125 -4.20 0.95 -17.48
CA ASP A 125 -3.59 2.04 -16.73
C ASP A 125 -4.22 2.15 -15.34
N LEU A 126 -3.47 1.73 -14.32
CA LEU A 126 -3.92 1.76 -12.93
C LEU A 126 -4.13 3.19 -12.39
N ASP A 127 -3.47 4.22 -12.95
CA ASP A 127 -3.67 5.61 -12.51
C ASP A 127 -5.00 6.17 -13.05
N LEU A 128 -5.32 5.88 -14.32
CA LEU A 128 -6.65 6.14 -14.87
C LEU A 128 -7.72 5.32 -14.14
N GLY A 129 -7.41 4.06 -13.84
CA GLY A 129 -8.27 3.14 -13.10
C GLY A 129 -8.68 3.65 -11.72
N LEU A 130 -7.77 4.29 -10.97
CA LEU A 130 -8.09 4.96 -9.70
C LEU A 130 -9.13 6.07 -9.87
N THR A 131 -8.99 6.87 -10.93
CA THR A 131 -9.93 7.97 -11.23
C THR A 131 -11.31 7.41 -11.58
N LEU A 132 -11.36 6.37 -12.43
CA LEU A 132 -12.60 5.69 -12.78
C LEU A 132 -13.25 5.03 -11.56
N LEU A 133 -12.46 4.42 -10.67
CA LEU A 133 -12.98 3.80 -9.46
C LEU A 133 -13.79 4.77 -8.61
N VAL A 134 -13.27 5.99 -8.39
CA VAL A 134 -13.97 7.03 -7.62
C VAL A 134 -15.30 7.41 -8.30
N GLN A 135 -15.28 7.62 -9.62
CA GLN A 135 -16.50 7.96 -10.38
C GLN A 135 -17.57 6.87 -10.27
N PHE A 136 -17.20 5.61 -10.49
CA PHE A 136 -18.14 4.48 -10.39
C PHE A 136 -18.62 4.24 -8.94
N GLN A 137 -17.80 4.52 -7.92
CA GLN A 137 -18.22 4.46 -6.52
C GLN A 137 -19.27 5.52 -6.18
N GLU A 138 -19.10 6.77 -6.65
CA GLU A 138 -20.08 7.85 -6.46
C GLU A 138 -21.39 7.57 -7.19
N GLU A 139 -21.33 7.08 -8.43
CA GLU A 139 -22.51 6.67 -9.20
C GLU A 139 -23.24 5.51 -8.51
N CYS A 140 -22.50 4.48 -8.06
CA CYS A 140 -23.06 3.35 -7.32
C CYS A 140 -23.73 3.80 -6.01
N ALA A 141 -23.11 4.70 -5.24
CA ALA A 141 -23.70 5.25 -4.02
C ALA A 141 -25.02 6.01 -4.30
N THR A 142 -25.09 6.70 -5.44
CA THR A 142 -26.32 7.37 -5.89
C THR A 142 -27.40 6.35 -6.28
N MET A 143 -27.04 5.29 -7.00
CA MET A 143 -27.97 4.20 -7.33
C MET A 143 -28.49 3.47 -6.09
N VAL A 144 -27.64 3.22 -5.08
CA VAL A 144 -28.06 2.59 -3.82
C VAL A 144 -29.09 3.46 -3.09
N LYS A 145 -28.89 4.79 -3.05
CA LYS A 145 -29.89 5.72 -2.48
C LYS A 145 -31.22 5.66 -3.22
N THR A 146 -31.20 5.62 -4.56
CA THR A 146 -32.41 5.48 -5.39
C THR A 146 -33.11 4.14 -5.13
N LYS A 147 -32.34 3.04 -5.06
CA LYS A 147 -32.85 1.69 -4.73
C LYS A 147 -33.56 1.70 -3.37
N ASP A 148 -32.96 2.29 -2.34
CA ASP A 148 -33.54 2.34 -1.00
C ASP A 148 -34.83 3.17 -0.96
N GLY A 149 -34.88 4.28 -1.71
CA GLY A 149 -36.10 5.07 -1.91
C GLY A 149 -37.23 4.29 -2.59
N LEU A 150 -36.92 3.55 -3.66
CA LEU A 150 -37.89 2.72 -4.37
C LEU A 150 -38.40 1.56 -3.50
N VAL A 151 -37.52 0.88 -2.76
CA VAL A 151 -37.92 -0.18 -1.84
C VAL A 151 -38.81 0.36 -0.72
N LEU A 152 -38.53 1.57 -0.22
CA LEU A 152 -39.38 2.23 0.77
C LEU A 152 -40.76 2.58 0.21
N ALA A 153 -40.82 3.10 -1.03
CA ALA A 153 -42.09 3.36 -1.73
C ALA A 153 -42.89 2.07 -1.97
N GLN A 154 -42.24 0.99 -2.41
CA GLN A 154 -42.88 -0.30 -2.62
C GLN A 154 -43.47 -0.87 -1.33
N LYS A 155 -42.73 -0.79 -0.21
CA LYS A 155 -43.25 -1.16 1.12
C LYS A 155 -44.45 -0.30 1.54
N LEU A 156 -44.42 1.01 1.24
CA LEU A 156 -45.49 1.93 1.61
C LEU A 156 -46.82 1.61 0.92
N PHE A 157 -46.75 1.15 -0.33
CA PHE A 157 -47.92 0.84 -1.12
C PHE A 157 -48.29 -0.65 -1.09
N ASP A 158 -47.69 -1.44 -0.20
CA ASP A 158 -47.84 -2.90 -0.13
C ASP A 158 -47.57 -3.61 -1.47
N MET A 159 -46.62 -3.07 -2.23
CA MET A 159 -46.17 -3.64 -3.50
C MET A 159 -45.11 -4.72 -3.28
N PRO A 160 -45.02 -5.72 -4.17
CA PRO A 160 -43.93 -6.68 -4.14
C PRO A 160 -42.58 -5.95 -4.33
N ILE A 161 -41.63 -6.21 -3.43
CA ILE A 161 -40.30 -5.61 -3.47
C ILE A 161 -39.55 -6.14 -4.70
N THR A 162 -39.08 -5.23 -5.55
CA THR A 162 -38.26 -5.57 -6.71
C THR A 162 -36.84 -5.91 -6.27
N SER A 163 -36.28 -7.00 -6.81
CA SER A 163 -34.89 -7.40 -6.60
C SER A 163 -33.98 -6.75 -7.64
N TYR A 164 -32.80 -6.29 -7.22
CA TYR A 164 -31.81 -5.62 -8.09
C TYR A 164 -30.46 -6.39 -8.07
N PRO A 165 -30.41 -7.61 -8.64
CA PRO A 165 -29.20 -8.44 -8.60
C PRO A 165 -28.01 -7.81 -9.32
N ALA A 166 -28.22 -7.11 -10.45
CA ALA A 166 -27.16 -6.43 -11.19
C ALA A 166 -26.43 -5.36 -10.33
N LEU A 167 -27.18 -4.58 -9.55
CA LEU A 167 -26.59 -3.59 -8.64
C LEU A 167 -25.78 -4.25 -7.52
N PHE A 168 -26.26 -5.38 -6.98
CA PHE A 168 -25.52 -6.15 -5.97
C PHE A 168 -24.22 -6.75 -6.53
N GLU A 169 -24.25 -7.27 -7.76
CA GLU A 169 -23.06 -7.74 -8.47
C GLU A 169 -22.03 -6.62 -8.60
N VAL A 170 -22.47 -5.43 -9.06
CA VAL A 170 -21.59 -4.26 -9.20
C VAL A 170 -21.02 -3.80 -7.86
N GLU A 171 -21.83 -3.71 -6.79
CA GLU A 171 -21.34 -3.39 -5.45
C GLU A 171 -20.26 -4.37 -4.99
N THR A 172 -20.45 -5.67 -5.26
CA THR A 172 -19.51 -6.72 -4.87
C THR A 172 -18.22 -6.63 -5.67
N GLN A 173 -18.32 -6.41 -6.99
CA GLN A 173 -17.16 -6.19 -7.85
C GLN A 173 -16.38 -4.94 -7.45
N LEU A 174 -17.05 -3.80 -7.24
CA LEU A 174 -16.42 -2.54 -6.82
C LEU A 174 -15.68 -2.70 -5.50
N LYS A 175 -16.27 -3.39 -4.51
CA LYS A 175 -15.59 -3.69 -3.24
C LYS A 175 -14.30 -4.49 -3.45
N GLY A 176 -14.35 -5.52 -4.30
CA GLY A 176 -13.16 -6.32 -4.63
C GLY A 176 -12.07 -5.49 -5.30
N VAL A 177 -12.44 -4.74 -6.34
CA VAL A 177 -11.52 -3.90 -7.11
C VAL A 177 -10.91 -2.80 -6.24
N THR A 178 -11.70 -2.21 -5.34
CA THR A 178 -11.21 -1.19 -4.38
C THR A 178 -10.05 -1.72 -3.55
N MET A 179 -10.12 -2.97 -3.06
CA MET A 179 -9.02 -3.56 -2.29
C MET A 179 -7.70 -3.64 -3.09
N ILE A 180 -7.77 -3.90 -4.40
CA ILE A 180 -6.59 -3.94 -5.27
C ILE A 180 -6.04 -2.52 -5.46
N TYR A 181 -6.92 -1.55 -5.74
CA TYR A 181 -6.52 -0.16 -5.96
C TYR A 181 -6.01 0.52 -4.70
N ASP A 182 -6.49 0.16 -3.50
CA ASP A 182 -5.94 0.63 -2.23
C ASP A 182 -4.47 0.18 -2.07
N VAL A 183 -4.17 -1.07 -2.44
CA VAL A 183 -2.80 -1.59 -2.45
C VAL A 183 -1.96 -0.85 -3.49
N TYR A 184 -2.50 -0.61 -4.69
CA TYR A 184 -1.82 0.15 -5.73
C TYR A 184 -1.52 1.60 -5.30
N ALA A 185 -2.49 2.32 -4.74
CA ALA A 185 -2.32 3.70 -4.29
C ALA A 185 -1.26 3.81 -3.20
N ALA A 186 -1.30 2.90 -2.22
CA ALA A 186 -0.29 2.82 -1.17
C ALA A 186 1.11 2.48 -1.71
N PHE A 187 1.19 1.54 -2.66
CA PHE A 187 2.45 1.18 -3.33
C PHE A 187 3.01 2.36 -4.14
N SER A 188 2.18 3.02 -4.94
CA SER A 188 2.55 4.18 -5.75
C SER A 188 3.07 5.34 -4.88
N ALA A 189 2.40 5.63 -3.77
CA ALA A 189 2.85 6.62 -2.79
C ALA A 189 4.19 6.24 -2.14
N ALA A 190 4.38 4.96 -1.80
CA ALA A 190 5.63 4.47 -1.24
C ALA A 190 6.78 4.55 -2.26
N VAL A 191 6.54 4.17 -3.52
CA VAL A 191 7.53 4.27 -4.61
C VAL A 191 7.88 5.73 -4.88
N SER A 192 6.91 6.64 -4.90
CA SER A 192 7.15 8.07 -5.07
C SER A 192 8.01 8.64 -3.94
N THR A 193 7.73 8.23 -2.69
CA THR A 193 8.55 8.61 -1.53
C THR A 193 9.97 8.06 -1.66
N ALA A 194 10.12 6.79 -2.01
CA ALA A 194 11.43 6.18 -2.23
C ALA A 194 12.21 6.84 -3.37
N ALA A 195 11.53 7.21 -4.45
CA ALA A 195 12.10 7.87 -5.60
C ALA A 195 12.66 9.27 -5.26
N ALA A 196 12.02 9.98 -4.31
CA ALA A 196 12.48 11.27 -3.82
C ALA A 196 13.67 11.19 -2.83
N THR A 197 13.94 10.02 -2.26
CA THR A 197 15.05 9.82 -1.32
C THR A 197 16.39 9.97 -2.02
N LEU A 198 17.32 10.68 -1.37
CA LEU A 198 18.71 10.79 -1.81
C LEU A 198 19.36 9.41 -1.90
N TRP A 199 20.12 9.17 -2.97
CA TRP A 199 20.79 7.90 -3.20
C TRP A 199 21.72 7.53 -2.04
N ALA A 200 22.37 8.50 -1.40
CA ALA A 200 23.23 8.29 -0.25
C ALA A 200 22.47 7.70 0.95
N GLU A 201 21.26 8.21 1.23
CA GLU A 201 20.41 7.86 2.38
C GLU A 201 19.52 6.65 2.14
N LEU A 202 19.53 6.10 0.92
CA LEU A 202 18.65 5.01 0.53
C LEU A 202 18.92 3.73 1.34
N ASP A 203 17.87 3.20 1.97
CA ASP A 203 17.91 1.94 2.70
C ASP A 203 17.18 0.87 1.88
N ILE A 204 17.97 0.04 1.19
CA ILE A 204 17.44 -1.00 0.29
C ILE A 204 16.69 -2.08 1.06
N ASN A 205 17.13 -2.43 2.27
CA ASN A 205 16.47 -3.45 3.08
C ASN A 205 15.04 -3.03 3.44
N LYS A 206 14.83 -1.74 3.76
CA LYS A 206 13.48 -1.20 3.96
C LYS A 206 12.62 -1.31 2.71
N LEU A 207 13.18 -1.08 1.53
CA LEU A 207 12.44 -1.24 0.26
C LEU A 207 12.07 -2.70 0.00
N VAL A 208 12.98 -3.64 0.25
CA VAL A 208 12.71 -5.09 0.13
C VAL A 208 11.56 -5.48 1.05
N THR A 209 11.62 -5.14 2.34
CA THR A 209 10.56 -5.44 3.29
C THR A 209 9.22 -4.81 2.88
N LEU A 210 9.24 -3.56 2.41
CA LEU A 210 8.05 -2.85 1.96
C LEU A 210 7.38 -3.55 0.76
N VAL A 211 8.16 -4.03 -0.21
CA VAL A 211 7.65 -4.76 -1.38
C VAL A 211 7.13 -6.13 -0.99
N GLU A 212 7.80 -6.83 -0.08
CA GLU A 212 7.32 -8.10 0.48
C GLU A 212 5.98 -7.95 1.21
N ASP A 213 5.80 -6.87 1.97
CA ASP A 213 4.54 -6.55 2.64
C ASP A 213 3.40 -6.34 1.65
N PHE A 214 3.64 -5.61 0.55
CA PHE A 214 2.65 -5.44 -0.52
C PHE A 214 2.35 -6.77 -1.24
N ALA A 215 3.36 -7.60 -1.48
CA ALA A 215 3.19 -8.93 -2.07
C ALA A 215 2.33 -9.82 -1.17
N LEU A 216 2.51 -9.73 0.15
CA LEU A 216 1.72 -10.46 1.13
C LEU A 216 0.27 -9.98 1.16
N ARG A 217 0.02 -8.67 1.06
CA ARG A 217 -1.34 -8.10 0.94
C ARG A 217 -2.04 -8.63 -0.32
N MET A 218 -1.37 -8.62 -1.46
CA MET A 218 -1.89 -9.21 -2.71
C MET A 218 -2.22 -10.70 -2.54
N LYS A 219 -1.31 -11.49 -1.96
CA LYS A 219 -1.52 -12.94 -1.71
C LYS A 219 -2.73 -13.27 -0.81
N ARG A 220 -3.15 -12.35 0.06
CA ARG A 220 -4.35 -12.52 0.91
C ARG A 220 -5.64 -12.41 0.11
N MET A 221 -5.65 -11.71 -1.02
CA MET A 221 -6.81 -11.49 -1.90
C MET A 221 -6.99 -12.63 -2.93
N LYS A 222 -7.04 -13.88 -2.46
CA LYS A 222 -7.03 -15.07 -3.35
C LYS A 222 -8.19 -15.13 -4.34
N ASN A 223 -9.36 -14.61 -3.94
CA ASN A 223 -10.57 -14.57 -4.75
C ASN A 223 -10.53 -13.54 -5.89
N LEU A 224 -9.54 -12.64 -5.91
CA LEU A 224 -9.40 -11.59 -6.91
C LEU A 224 -8.30 -11.88 -7.94
N LYS A 225 -7.59 -13.01 -7.81
CA LYS A 225 -6.45 -13.37 -8.68
C LYS A 225 -6.79 -13.46 -10.17
N SER A 226 -8.04 -13.79 -10.50
CA SER A 226 -8.50 -13.89 -11.88
C SER A 226 -8.85 -12.53 -12.49
N GLN A 227 -8.85 -11.45 -11.71
CA GLN A 227 -9.15 -10.13 -12.23
C GLN A 227 -7.95 -9.54 -12.99
N PRO A 228 -8.17 -8.90 -14.15
CA PRO A 228 -7.09 -8.26 -14.91
C PRO A 228 -6.27 -7.26 -14.09
N THR A 229 -6.94 -6.39 -13.30
CA THR A 229 -6.27 -5.42 -12.42
C THR A 229 -5.34 -6.08 -11.41
N TYR A 230 -5.68 -7.27 -10.89
CA TYR A 230 -4.81 -8.01 -9.96
C TYR A 230 -3.52 -8.42 -10.66
N VAL A 231 -3.62 -8.94 -11.89
CA VAL A 231 -2.46 -9.40 -12.68
C VAL A 231 -1.54 -8.23 -12.99
N ILE A 232 -2.07 -7.11 -13.46
CA ILE A 232 -1.29 -5.90 -13.76
C ILE A 232 -0.57 -5.38 -12.50
N MET A 233 -1.25 -5.37 -11.36
CA MET A 233 -0.63 -4.96 -10.09
C MET A 233 0.46 -5.94 -9.64
N GLU A 234 0.25 -7.25 -9.81
CA GLU A 234 1.23 -8.29 -9.51
C GLU A 234 2.47 -8.16 -10.41
N GLU A 235 2.29 -7.87 -11.69
CA GLU A 235 3.37 -7.59 -12.63
C GLU A 235 4.15 -6.32 -12.26
N LYS A 236 3.48 -5.21 -11.93
CA LYS A 236 4.15 -3.99 -11.45
C LYS A 236 4.98 -4.27 -10.19
N LEU A 237 4.42 -5.00 -9.24
CA LEU A 237 5.11 -5.34 -8.00
C LEU A 237 6.33 -6.24 -8.26
N LYS A 238 6.17 -7.25 -9.13
CA LYS A 238 7.23 -8.17 -9.52
C LYS A 238 8.36 -7.44 -10.25
N GLY A 239 8.04 -6.56 -11.20
CA GLY A 239 9.03 -5.77 -11.92
C GLY A 239 9.82 -4.86 -10.99
N PHE A 240 9.16 -4.26 -9.99
CA PHE A 240 9.86 -3.50 -8.96
C PHE A 240 10.75 -4.40 -8.09
N GLN A 241 10.25 -5.57 -7.68
CA GLN A 241 11.02 -6.56 -6.90
C GLN A 241 12.27 -7.05 -7.65
N GLU A 242 12.15 -7.34 -8.95
CA GLU A 242 13.26 -7.75 -9.82
C GLU A 242 14.31 -6.65 -10.01
N SER A 243 13.92 -5.38 -9.84
CA SER A 243 14.86 -4.25 -9.90
C SER A 243 15.67 -4.04 -8.61
N LEU A 244 15.19 -4.54 -7.46
CA LEU A 244 15.84 -4.31 -6.16
C LEU A 244 17.26 -4.89 -6.08
N PRO A 245 17.55 -6.12 -6.55
CA PRO A 245 18.92 -6.63 -6.58
C PRO A 245 19.87 -5.75 -7.42
N LEU A 246 19.40 -5.21 -8.55
CA LEU A 246 20.22 -4.32 -9.39
C LEU A 246 20.53 -3.01 -8.65
N ILE A 247 19.56 -2.46 -7.93
CA ILE A 247 19.75 -1.28 -7.09
C ILE A 247 20.75 -1.58 -5.96
N GLN A 248 20.67 -2.78 -5.38
CA GLN A 248 21.59 -3.24 -4.35
C GLN A 248 23.03 -3.33 -4.85
N ASP A 249 23.23 -3.95 -6.01
CA ASP A 249 24.54 -4.08 -6.62
C ASP A 249 25.13 -2.71 -6.97
N LEU A 250 24.31 -1.78 -7.48
CA LEU A 250 24.72 -0.41 -7.80
C LEU A 250 25.01 0.45 -6.56
N LYS A 251 24.41 0.15 -5.41
CA LYS A 251 24.68 0.85 -4.15
C LYS A 251 25.90 0.31 -3.41
N SER A 252 26.52 -0.76 -3.92
CA SER A 252 27.76 -1.30 -3.39
C SER A 252 28.85 -0.22 -3.27
N GLU A 253 29.58 -0.24 -2.15
CA GLU A 253 30.76 0.61 -1.95
C GLU A 253 31.88 0.28 -2.94
N ALA A 254 31.79 -0.81 -3.70
CA ALA A 254 32.72 -1.13 -4.78
C ALA A 254 32.58 -0.16 -5.98
N MET A 255 31.43 0.50 -6.11
CA MET A 255 31.17 1.41 -7.21
C MET A 255 32.03 2.69 -7.09
N ARG A 256 32.64 3.08 -8.22
CA ARG A 256 33.55 4.23 -8.37
C ARG A 256 33.13 4.99 -9.62
N LYS A 257 33.58 6.23 -9.75
CA LYS A 257 33.23 7.10 -10.90
C LYS A 257 33.38 6.39 -12.26
N ARG A 258 34.48 5.67 -12.48
CA ARG A 258 34.73 4.88 -13.70
C ARG A 258 33.66 3.83 -14.03
N HIS A 259 33.08 3.19 -13.01
CA HIS A 259 32.04 2.16 -13.19
C HIS A 259 30.73 2.82 -13.63
N TRP A 260 30.39 3.94 -13.01
CA TRP A 260 29.25 4.76 -13.38
C TRP A 260 29.41 5.38 -14.78
N ASP A 261 30.61 5.84 -15.14
CA ASP A 261 30.91 6.33 -16.50
C ASP A 261 30.70 5.21 -17.54
N LYS A 262 31.16 3.98 -17.25
CA LYS A 262 30.91 2.81 -18.10
C LYS A 262 29.42 2.50 -18.22
N LEU A 263 28.68 2.57 -17.10
CA LEU A 263 27.24 2.36 -17.09
C LEU A 263 26.50 3.43 -17.93
N MET A 264 26.93 4.70 -17.89
CA MET A 264 26.38 5.78 -18.73
C MET A 264 26.58 5.49 -20.21
N VAL A 265 27.76 5.00 -20.58
CA VAL A 265 28.07 4.63 -21.97
C VAL A 265 27.21 3.46 -22.45
N GLU A 266 27.07 2.42 -21.64
CA GLU A 266 26.31 1.22 -22.02
C GLU A 266 24.79 1.46 -22.06
N THR A 267 24.28 2.32 -21.17
CA THR A 267 22.85 2.67 -21.13
C THR A 267 22.48 3.82 -22.07
N GLY A 268 23.47 4.55 -22.59
CA GLY A 268 23.25 5.77 -23.38
C GLY A 268 22.63 6.94 -22.60
N LYS A 269 22.60 6.86 -21.27
CA LYS A 269 22.01 7.86 -20.38
C LYS A 269 23.11 8.55 -19.58
N THR A 270 23.05 9.88 -19.45
CA THR A 270 24.00 10.67 -18.66
C THR A 270 23.37 11.09 -17.34
N PHE A 271 24.15 11.10 -16.25
CA PHE A 271 23.68 11.52 -14.95
C PHE A 271 24.74 12.32 -14.19
N ASP A 272 24.25 13.28 -13.42
CA ASP A 272 25.05 14.00 -12.42
C ASP A 272 25.00 13.19 -11.12
N MET A 273 26.17 12.70 -10.69
CA MET A 273 26.32 11.92 -9.45
C MET A 273 26.62 12.81 -8.23
N ASP A 274 26.25 14.09 -8.25
CA ASP A 274 26.35 14.90 -7.05
C ASP A 274 25.56 14.22 -5.92
N PRO A 275 26.22 13.79 -4.82
CA PRO A 275 25.55 13.12 -3.71
C PRO A 275 24.41 13.93 -3.09
N LYS A 276 24.36 15.25 -3.33
CA LYS A 276 23.32 16.17 -2.85
C LYS A 276 22.07 16.21 -3.74
N THR A 277 22.15 15.76 -4.99
CA THR A 277 21.05 15.86 -5.96
C THR A 277 20.66 14.51 -6.55
N PHE A 278 21.53 13.50 -6.45
CA PHE A 278 21.30 12.17 -6.99
C PHE A 278 20.26 11.40 -6.15
N THR A 279 19.10 11.10 -6.73
CA THR A 279 18.00 10.37 -6.06
C THR A 279 17.73 9.01 -6.73
N LEU A 280 16.94 8.16 -6.07
CA LEU A 280 16.48 6.91 -6.67
C LEU A 280 15.63 7.13 -7.94
N ALA A 281 14.93 8.26 -8.07
CA ALA A 281 14.21 8.61 -9.30
C ALA A 281 15.14 8.70 -10.51
N ASN A 282 16.36 9.22 -10.33
CA ASN A 282 17.37 9.27 -11.41
C ASN A 282 17.72 7.85 -11.89
N ILE A 283 17.82 6.89 -10.96
CA ILE A 283 18.09 5.49 -11.25
C ILE A 283 16.91 4.83 -11.97
N PHE A 284 15.65 5.08 -11.55
CA PHE A 284 14.48 4.52 -12.24
C PHE A 284 14.35 5.00 -13.68
N ARG A 285 14.70 6.26 -13.97
CA ARG A 285 14.76 6.78 -15.34
C ARG A 285 15.74 6.02 -16.23
N MET A 286 16.67 5.26 -15.66
CA MET A 286 17.60 4.44 -16.42
C MET A 286 16.96 3.19 -17.00
N GLU A 287 15.78 2.78 -16.52
CA GLU A 287 15.10 1.55 -16.95
C GLU A 287 16.04 0.35 -16.79
N LEU A 288 16.66 0.24 -15.60
CA LEU A 288 17.70 -0.75 -15.28
C LEU A 288 17.33 -2.20 -15.64
N HIS A 289 16.03 -2.51 -15.67
CA HIS A 289 15.51 -3.81 -16.08
C HIS A 289 15.94 -4.21 -17.51
N ASN A 290 16.13 -3.24 -18.41
CA ASN A 290 16.60 -3.49 -19.78
C ASN A 290 18.11 -3.76 -19.87
N PHE A 291 18.86 -3.43 -18.82
CA PHE A 291 20.32 -3.50 -18.78
C PHE A 291 20.83 -4.39 -17.64
N ALA A 292 20.00 -5.32 -17.16
CA ALA A 292 20.31 -6.14 -15.99
C ALA A 292 21.64 -6.91 -16.13
N ALA A 293 21.92 -7.47 -17.31
CA ALA A 293 23.15 -8.22 -17.58
C ALA A 293 24.40 -7.32 -17.56
N GLN A 294 24.29 -6.13 -18.16
CA GLN A 294 25.35 -5.12 -18.21
C GLN A 294 25.67 -4.59 -16.80
N ILE A 295 24.62 -4.28 -16.03
CA ILE A 295 24.75 -3.83 -14.63
C ILE A 295 25.48 -4.91 -13.83
N ALA A 296 25.06 -6.17 -13.92
CA ALA A 296 25.69 -7.28 -13.22
C ALA A 296 27.17 -7.48 -13.59
N GLU A 297 27.54 -7.27 -14.86
CA GLU A 297 28.93 -7.34 -15.30
C GLU A 297 29.76 -6.21 -14.67
N ILE A 298 29.26 -4.97 -14.70
CA ILE A 298 29.94 -3.80 -14.16
C ILE A 298 30.08 -3.89 -12.64
N THR A 299 29.03 -4.29 -11.92
CA THR A 299 29.04 -4.38 -10.45
C THR A 299 29.90 -5.55 -9.97
N ASN A 300 29.93 -6.67 -10.69
CA ASN A 300 30.87 -7.76 -10.41
C ASN A 300 32.31 -7.32 -10.65
N ALA A 301 32.61 -6.64 -11.76
CA ALA A 301 33.94 -6.07 -12.00
C ALA A 301 34.35 -5.12 -10.88
N ALA A 302 33.45 -4.21 -10.48
CA ALA A 302 33.67 -3.30 -9.36
C ALA A 302 33.99 -4.06 -8.06
N THR A 303 33.23 -5.11 -7.75
CA THR A 303 33.45 -5.94 -6.55
C THR A 303 34.81 -6.63 -6.57
N LYS A 304 35.23 -7.16 -7.73
CA LYS A 304 36.57 -7.74 -7.89
C LYS A 304 37.68 -6.70 -7.76
N GLU A 305 37.46 -5.50 -8.26
CA GLU A 305 38.38 -4.37 -8.09
C GLU A 305 38.49 -3.95 -6.61
N LEU A 306 37.39 -3.90 -5.87
CA LEU A 306 37.40 -3.60 -4.44
C LEU A 306 38.21 -4.65 -3.64
N ASN A 307 38.12 -5.92 -4.00
CA ASN A 307 38.92 -6.96 -3.35
C ASN A 307 40.42 -6.70 -3.56
N ILE A 308 40.85 -6.35 -4.77
CA ILE A 308 42.24 -5.99 -5.06
C ILE A 308 42.67 -4.76 -4.24
N GLU A 309 41.81 -3.73 -4.15
CA GLU A 309 42.04 -2.54 -3.33
C GLU A 309 42.25 -2.90 -1.84
N GLN A 310 41.42 -3.79 -1.30
CA GLN A 310 41.51 -4.26 0.08
C GLN A 310 42.76 -5.12 0.33
N GLU A 311 43.10 -6.01 -0.60
CA GLU A 311 44.31 -6.84 -0.48
C GLU A 311 45.58 -5.98 -0.54
N LEU A 312 45.65 -4.99 -1.43
CA LEU A 312 46.76 -4.02 -1.48
C LEU A 312 46.86 -3.20 -0.20
N LYS A 313 45.72 -2.73 0.32
CA LYS A 313 45.67 -2.02 1.59
C LYS A 313 46.20 -2.91 2.72
N ASN A 314 45.83 -4.19 2.75
CA ASN A 314 46.32 -5.15 3.73
C ASN A 314 47.85 -5.30 3.64
N VAL A 315 48.41 -5.46 2.43
CA VAL A 315 49.88 -5.50 2.23
C VAL A 315 50.52 -4.26 2.83
N ASN A 316 50.00 -3.06 2.52
CA ASN A 316 50.53 -1.81 3.07
C ASN A 316 50.40 -1.75 4.61
N ASP A 317 49.27 -2.14 5.18
CA ASP A 317 49.00 -2.07 6.61
C ASP A 317 49.91 -3.01 7.41
N VAL A 318 50.14 -4.23 6.92
CA VAL A 318 51.07 -5.18 7.56
C VAL A 318 52.51 -4.66 7.49
N TRP A 319 52.97 -4.22 6.31
CA TRP A 319 54.34 -3.75 6.14
C TRP A 319 54.63 -2.42 6.86
N ARG A 320 53.61 -1.61 7.14
CA ARG A 320 53.76 -0.37 7.93
C ARG A 320 54.22 -0.64 9.36
N VAL A 321 53.84 -1.78 9.95
CA VAL A 321 54.11 -2.09 11.35
C VAL A 321 55.14 -3.20 11.54
N GLN A 322 55.58 -3.83 10.45
CA GLN A 322 56.56 -4.91 10.50
C GLN A 322 57.91 -4.40 11.01
N GLN A 323 58.53 -5.15 11.93
CA GLN A 323 59.82 -4.82 12.53
C GLN A 323 60.79 -5.98 12.42
N PHE A 324 62.06 -5.66 12.19
CA PHE A 324 63.14 -6.63 12.25
C PHE A 324 63.72 -6.68 13.66
N GLU A 325 63.80 -7.89 14.21
CA GLU A 325 64.50 -8.11 15.48
C GLU A 325 66.01 -8.19 15.24
N VAL A 326 66.76 -7.40 16.00
CA VAL A 326 68.23 -7.42 15.99
C VAL A 326 68.78 -7.94 17.32
N ALA A 327 69.84 -8.73 17.25
CA ALA A 327 70.58 -9.24 18.40
C ALA A 327 72.04 -8.77 18.35
N ARG A 328 72.64 -8.54 19.52
CA ARG A 328 74.06 -8.17 19.62
C ARG A 328 74.94 -9.37 19.27
N TYR A 329 75.92 -9.16 18.39
CA TYR A 329 76.87 -10.16 17.95
C TYR A 329 78.23 -9.93 18.62
N VAL A 330 78.68 -10.91 19.40
CA VAL A 330 79.97 -10.89 20.11
C VAL A 330 80.79 -12.09 19.64
N LYS A 331 82.03 -11.84 19.22
CA LYS A 331 82.98 -12.85 18.78
C LYS A 331 84.33 -12.61 19.45
N ASP A 332 84.92 -13.64 20.03
CA ASP A 332 86.23 -13.59 20.71
C ASP A 332 86.33 -12.51 21.80
N GLY A 333 85.23 -12.28 22.53
CA GLY A 333 85.15 -11.26 23.58
C GLY A 333 85.06 -9.81 23.08
N ALA A 334 85.09 -9.59 21.76
CA ALA A 334 84.91 -8.28 21.15
C ALA A 334 83.48 -8.09 20.62
N ASP A 335 82.91 -6.92 20.87
CA ASP A 335 81.63 -6.52 20.30
C ASP A 335 81.79 -6.27 18.79
N LYS A 336 81.03 -6.99 17.98
CA LYS A 336 81.06 -6.92 16.52
C LYS A 336 79.81 -6.25 15.94
N GLY A 337 78.91 -5.74 16.78
CA GLY A 337 77.72 -4.98 16.37
C GLY A 337 76.43 -5.77 16.53
N TYR A 338 75.46 -5.53 15.64
CA TYR A 338 74.13 -6.13 15.68
C TYR A 338 73.86 -6.93 14.41
N VAL A 339 73.25 -8.11 14.56
CA VAL A 339 72.81 -8.98 13.47
C VAL A 339 71.30 -9.18 13.55
N LEU A 340 70.65 -9.41 12.41
CA LEU A 340 69.26 -9.86 12.41
C LEU A 340 69.13 -11.19 13.17
N ARG A 341 68.04 -11.31 13.94
CA ARG A 341 67.63 -12.57 14.57
C ARG A 341 66.92 -13.45 13.52
N THR A 342 66.01 -14.30 13.95
CA THR A 342 65.22 -15.16 13.08
C THR A 342 64.40 -14.33 12.10
N THR A 343 64.67 -14.47 10.81
CA THR A 343 63.93 -13.81 9.73
C THR A 343 62.83 -14.69 9.13
N GLU A 344 62.70 -15.96 9.57
CA GLU A 344 61.79 -16.96 9.00
C GLU A 344 60.34 -16.46 8.86
N SER A 345 59.81 -15.77 9.88
CA SER A 345 58.45 -15.23 9.85
C SER A 345 58.28 -14.11 8.82
N ILE A 346 59.30 -13.27 8.65
CA ILE A 346 59.30 -12.18 7.66
C ILE A 346 59.48 -12.75 6.26
N THR A 347 60.37 -13.73 6.08
CA THR A 347 60.55 -14.42 4.80
C THR A 347 59.26 -15.11 4.35
N PHE A 348 58.60 -15.84 5.25
CA PHE A 348 57.29 -16.45 4.96
C PHE A 348 56.24 -15.41 4.55
N LEU A 349 56.20 -14.27 5.25
CA LEU A 349 55.28 -13.18 4.94
C LEU A 349 55.56 -12.55 3.55
N VAL A 350 56.83 -12.36 3.19
CA VAL A 350 57.25 -11.88 1.86
C VAL A 350 56.79 -12.86 0.77
N GLU A 351 56.98 -14.16 0.98
CA GLU A 351 56.56 -15.19 0.03
C GLU A 351 55.03 -15.23 -0.13
N GLU A 352 54.29 -15.26 0.97
CA GLU A 352 52.82 -15.29 0.96
C GLU A 352 52.23 -14.06 0.26
N MET A 353 52.69 -12.86 0.62
CA MET A 353 52.22 -11.62 0.00
C MET A 353 52.69 -11.49 -1.45
N GLY A 354 53.87 -12.00 -1.78
CA GLY A 354 54.38 -12.07 -3.15
C GLY A 354 53.47 -12.93 -4.04
N LEU A 355 53.05 -14.11 -3.56
CA LEU A 355 52.08 -14.96 -4.26
C LEU A 355 50.73 -14.26 -4.44
N ASN A 356 50.25 -13.56 -3.41
CA ASN A 356 49.00 -12.79 -3.51
C ASN A 356 49.09 -11.69 -4.57
N LEU A 357 50.18 -10.91 -4.60
CA LEU A 357 50.41 -9.87 -5.61
C LEU A 357 50.54 -10.46 -7.03
N GLN A 358 51.15 -11.64 -7.17
CA GLN A 358 51.20 -12.37 -8.44
C GLN A 358 49.80 -12.79 -8.90
N GLY A 359 48.97 -13.28 -7.97
CA GLY A 359 47.56 -13.56 -8.19
C GLY A 359 46.80 -12.34 -8.68
N MET A 360 46.95 -11.20 -8.01
CA MET A 360 46.34 -9.93 -8.42
C MET A 360 46.79 -9.52 -9.83
N THR A 361 48.09 -9.61 -10.15
CA THR A 361 48.63 -9.26 -11.46
C THR A 361 48.02 -10.09 -12.59
N SER A 362 47.71 -11.36 -12.33
CA SER A 362 47.05 -12.25 -13.29
C SER A 362 45.55 -11.96 -13.49
N SER A 363 44.95 -11.17 -12.60
CA SER A 363 43.54 -10.80 -12.67
C SER A 363 43.27 -9.78 -13.76
N ARG A 364 42.24 -10.04 -14.59
CA ARG A 364 41.77 -9.06 -15.59
C ARG A 364 41.25 -7.75 -15.00
N PHE A 365 40.97 -7.73 -13.70
CA PHE A 365 40.44 -6.56 -12.97
C PHE A 365 41.55 -5.68 -12.37
N VAL A 366 42.82 -6.06 -12.51
CA VAL A 366 43.96 -5.35 -11.91
C VAL A 366 44.26 -4.00 -12.56
N ARG A 367 43.67 -3.70 -13.73
CA ARG A 367 44.08 -2.58 -14.59
C ARG A 367 44.19 -1.24 -13.85
N ALA A 368 43.28 -0.94 -12.92
CA ALA A 368 43.29 0.31 -12.16
C ALA A 368 44.38 0.37 -11.07
N PHE A 369 44.96 -0.77 -10.70
CA PHE A 369 45.91 -0.93 -9.59
C PHE A 369 47.27 -1.47 -10.05
N LEU A 370 47.48 -1.67 -11.34
CA LEU A 370 48.65 -2.37 -11.89
C LEU A 370 49.98 -1.74 -11.44
N ASP A 371 50.07 -0.41 -11.45
CA ASP A 371 51.27 0.30 -11.03
C ASP A 371 51.56 0.11 -9.53
N GLU A 372 50.51 0.08 -8.71
CA GLU A 372 50.62 -0.13 -7.26
C GLU A 372 51.00 -1.58 -6.94
N VAL A 373 50.36 -2.55 -7.58
CA VAL A 373 50.70 -3.99 -7.47
C VAL A 373 52.15 -4.23 -7.87
N ASN A 374 52.59 -3.68 -9.00
CA ASN A 374 53.98 -3.81 -9.47
C ASN A 374 54.97 -3.14 -8.50
N SER A 375 54.63 -1.96 -7.99
CA SER A 375 55.45 -1.26 -7.00
C SER A 375 55.65 -2.11 -5.74
N TRP A 376 54.58 -2.70 -5.22
CA TRP A 376 54.65 -3.60 -4.07
C TRP A 376 55.42 -4.88 -4.37
N ALA A 377 55.18 -5.51 -5.52
CA ALA A 377 55.89 -6.72 -5.92
C ALA A 377 57.41 -6.48 -6.00
N MET A 378 57.83 -5.34 -6.57
CA MET A 378 59.25 -4.95 -6.59
C MET A 378 59.82 -4.68 -5.19
N LYS A 379 59.07 -3.98 -4.34
CA LYS A 379 59.52 -3.70 -2.95
C LYS A 379 59.70 -4.99 -2.16
N LEU A 380 58.73 -5.91 -2.22
CA LEU A 380 58.80 -7.18 -1.50
C LEU A 380 59.89 -8.10 -2.05
N GLY A 381 60.06 -8.15 -3.38
CA GLY A 381 61.17 -8.86 -4.01
C GLY A 381 62.53 -8.35 -3.53
N ASN A 382 62.74 -7.03 -3.52
CA ASN A 382 63.97 -6.43 -3.01
C ASN A 382 64.20 -6.74 -1.51
N VAL A 383 63.15 -6.70 -0.69
CA VAL A 383 63.25 -7.05 0.74
C VAL A 383 63.66 -8.52 0.90
N GLY A 384 63.05 -9.43 0.13
CA GLY A 384 63.41 -10.85 0.11
C GLY A 384 64.86 -11.07 -0.26
N GLU A 385 65.31 -10.49 -1.38
CA GLU A 385 66.71 -10.59 -1.82
C GLU A 385 67.69 -10.06 -0.75
N VAL A 386 67.40 -8.90 -0.15
CA VAL A 386 68.27 -8.33 0.90
C VAL A 386 68.33 -9.23 2.14
N ILE A 387 67.22 -9.85 2.55
CA ILE A 387 67.20 -10.82 3.65
C ILE A 387 68.09 -12.02 3.30
N ASP A 388 67.97 -12.57 2.09
CA ASP A 388 68.76 -13.72 1.65
C ASP A 388 70.26 -13.42 1.62
N TRP A 389 70.65 -12.30 1.02
CA TRP A 389 72.04 -11.84 0.99
C TRP A 389 72.60 -11.62 2.40
N TRP A 390 71.80 -11.04 3.30
CA TRP A 390 72.19 -10.81 4.69
C TRP A 390 72.38 -12.13 5.45
N MET A 391 71.46 -13.09 5.30
CA MET A 391 71.56 -14.39 5.96
C MET A 391 72.72 -15.24 5.41
N GLN A 392 72.99 -15.18 4.10
CA GLN A 392 74.15 -15.83 3.48
C GLN A 392 75.47 -15.23 3.97
N SER A 393 75.57 -13.91 4.08
CA SER A 393 76.80 -13.23 4.54
C SER A 393 77.10 -13.48 6.03
N ILE A 394 76.09 -13.57 6.90
CA ILE A 394 76.27 -14.01 8.30
C ILE A 394 76.74 -15.47 8.35
N THR A 395 76.08 -16.36 7.58
CA THR A 395 76.42 -17.79 7.58
C THR A 395 77.85 -18.02 7.07
N GLY A 396 78.24 -17.31 5.99
CA GLY A 396 79.59 -17.31 5.46
C GLY A 396 80.63 -16.76 6.44
N ALA A 397 80.34 -15.65 7.13
CA ALA A 397 81.22 -15.10 8.16
C ALA A 397 81.38 -16.06 9.36
N THR A 398 80.36 -16.85 9.71
CA THR A 398 80.48 -17.88 10.73
C THR A 398 81.27 -19.12 10.29
N GLN A 399 81.29 -19.46 8.99
CA GLN A 399 82.03 -20.61 8.46
C GLN A 399 83.51 -20.31 8.17
N VAL A 400 83.85 -19.10 7.72
CA VAL A 400 85.23 -18.70 7.40
C VAL A 400 86.13 -18.62 8.64
N ASP A 401 85.56 -18.49 9.83
CA ASP A 401 86.31 -18.40 11.09
C ASP A 401 86.47 -19.76 11.82
N VAL A 402 86.13 -20.89 11.19
CA VAL A 402 86.36 -22.26 11.73
C VAL A 402 87.47 -23.00 10.95
N SER A 403 88.08 -22.33 9.98
CA SER A 403 89.30 -22.78 9.27
C SER A 403 90.49 -21.93 9.67
#